data_AF-A0A534QT15-F1
#
_entry.id   AF-A0A534QT15-F1
#
_cell.length_a   1.000
_cell.length_b   1.000
_cell.length_c   1.000
_cell.angle_alpha   90.00
_cell.angle_beta   90.00
_cell.angle_gamma   90.00
#
_symmetry.space_group_name_H-M   'P 1'
#
loop_
_entity.id
_entity.type
_entity.pdbx_description
1 polymer ?
#
loop_
_entity_poly.entity_id
_entity_poly.type
_entity_poly.pdbx_seq_one_letter_code
_entity_poly.pdbx_strand_id
1 'polypeptide(L)'
;MAAILGIPRRRWPIAVAMIALLAFTLVWLQGRFDASDAKKAISAAMSWKPAAGQTVFDALAGRGEGDPQCTGKVMSQLLGDVEVRCWTPKQPRTEYEFRVLLDGRRPPRAANDAAEQLVGAMVRK
;
A
#
# COMPACT_ATOMS: atom_id res chain seq x y z
N MET A 1 47.66 -4.17 -3.11
CA MET A 1 46.19 -4.24 -3.32
C MET A 1 45.60 -2.83 -3.56
N ALA A 2 46.14 -2.08 -4.53
CA ALA A 2 45.72 -0.68 -4.79
C ALA A 2 45.83 -0.30 -6.28
N ALA A 3 45.66 -1.27 -7.18
CA ALA A 3 45.95 -1.11 -8.60
C ALA A 3 44.87 -1.72 -9.52
N ILE A 4 43.59 -1.70 -9.12
CA ILE A 4 42.49 -2.23 -9.96
C ILE A 4 41.58 -1.10 -10.48
N LEU A 5 41.61 0.09 -9.89
CA LEU A 5 40.84 1.26 -10.36
C LEU A 5 41.77 2.48 -10.33
N GLY A 6 42.29 2.89 -11.49
CA GLY A 6 43.19 4.05 -11.66
C GLY A 6 42.53 5.41 -11.39
N ILE A 7 41.93 5.58 -10.21
CA ILE A 7 41.28 6.80 -9.77
C ILE A 7 42.27 7.54 -8.86
N PRO A 8 42.72 8.76 -9.23
CA PRO A 8 43.60 9.55 -8.36
C PRO A 8 42.90 9.81 -7.03
N ARG A 9 43.60 9.53 -5.91
CA ARG A 9 43.10 9.54 -4.51
C ARG A 9 42.32 10.82 -4.12
N ARG A 10 42.57 11.93 -4.82
CA ARG A 10 41.90 13.22 -4.67
C ARG A 10 40.44 13.26 -5.19
N ARG A 11 40.02 12.33 -6.05
CA ARG A 11 38.66 12.26 -6.62
C ARG A 11 37.72 11.28 -5.91
N TRP A 12 38.25 10.47 -4.99
CA TRP A 12 37.45 9.60 -4.12
C TRP A 12 36.30 10.29 -3.38
N PRO A 13 36.47 11.48 -2.76
CA PRO A 13 35.35 12.13 -2.07
C PRO A 13 34.23 12.53 -3.04
N ILE A 14 34.56 12.92 -4.27
CA ILE A 14 33.57 13.25 -5.31
C ILE A 14 32.81 12.00 -5.73
N ALA A 15 33.51 10.87 -5.92
CA ALA A 15 32.87 9.61 -6.27
C ALA A 15 31.91 9.14 -5.15
N VAL A 16 32.33 9.21 -3.89
CA VAL A 16 31.48 8.87 -2.74
C VAL A 16 30.28 9.82 -2.64
N ALA A 17 30.49 11.13 -2.84
CA ALA A 17 29.41 12.10 -2.82
C ALA A 17 28.37 11.85 -3.92
N MET A 18 28.80 11.51 -5.14
CA MET A 18 27.88 11.14 -6.22
C MET A 18 27.11 9.86 -5.92
N ILE A 19 27.76 8.83 -5.35
CA ILE A 19 27.07 7.60 -4.95
C ILE A 19 26.04 7.87 -3.85
N ALA A 20 26.40 8.68 -2.85
CA ALA A 20 25.47 9.06 -1.78
C ALA A 20 24.26 9.85 -2.32
N LEU A 21 24.49 10.78 -3.24
CA LEU A 21 23.43 11.53 -3.92
C LEU A 21 22.51 10.59 -4.73
N LEU A 22 23.09 9.65 -5.46
CA LEU A 22 22.34 8.66 -6.24
C LEU A 22 21.50 7.75 -5.31
N ALA A 23 22.09 7.24 -4.23
CA ALA A 23 21.38 6.42 -3.26
C ALA A 23 20.22 7.21 -2.62
N PHE A 24 20.46 8.47 -2.25
CA PHE A 24 19.43 9.34 -1.68
C PHE A 24 18.28 9.58 -2.65
N THR A 25 18.58 9.90 -3.91
CA THR A 25 17.56 10.13 -4.94
C THR A 25 16.74 8.87 -5.23
N LEU A 26 17.37 7.68 -5.25
CA LEU A 26 16.67 6.41 -5.41
C LEU A 26 15.73 6.11 -4.23
N VAL A 27 16.19 6.28 -2.99
CA VAL A 27 15.36 6.10 -1.78
C VAL A 27 14.18 7.07 -1.79
N TRP A 28 14.42 8.33 -2.16
CA TRP A 28 13.38 9.34 -2.26
C TRP A 28 12.33 8.98 -3.33
N LEU A 29 12.78 8.53 -4.50
CA LEU A 29 11.88 8.12 -5.59
C LEU A 29 11.06 6.87 -5.20
N GLN A 30 11.70 5.87 -4.57
CA GLN A 30 11.04 4.67 -4.08
C GLN A 30 9.94 5.01 -3.06
N GLY A 31 10.22 5.89 -2.10
CA GLY A 31 9.20 6.32 -1.13
C GLY A 31 8.00 7.02 -1.77
N ARG A 32 8.20 7.74 -2.89
CA ARG A 32 7.11 8.37 -3.63
C ARG A 32 6.27 7.36 -4.43
N PHE A 33 6.90 6.31 -4.96
CA PHE A 33 6.19 5.20 -5.57
C PHE A 33 5.37 4.42 -4.54
N ASP A 34 5.94 4.10 -3.37
CA ASP A 34 5.23 3.42 -2.30
C ASP A 34 3.97 4.18 -1.86
N ALA A 35 4.08 5.50 -1.71
CA ALA A 35 2.94 6.35 -1.38
C ALA A 35 1.87 6.38 -2.49
N SER A 36 2.30 6.34 -3.76
CA SER A 36 1.38 6.27 -4.90
C SER A 36 0.67 4.91 -4.98
N ASP A 37 1.40 3.82 -4.76
CA ASP A 37 0.89 2.46 -4.80
C ASP A 37 -0.05 2.20 -3.63
N ALA A 38 0.28 2.69 -2.43
CA ALA A 38 -0.62 2.69 -1.29
C ALA A 38 -1.96 3.41 -1.61
N LYS A 39 -1.91 4.59 -2.23
CA LYS A 39 -3.13 5.32 -2.61
C LYS A 39 -3.98 4.57 -3.64
N LYS A 40 -3.34 3.97 -4.66
CA LYS A 40 -4.03 3.15 -5.66
C LYS A 40 -4.65 1.90 -5.04
N ALA A 41 -3.95 1.26 -4.11
CA ALA A 41 -4.45 0.09 -3.41
C ALA A 41 -5.65 0.43 -2.54
N ILE A 42 -5.59 1.54 -1.79
CA ILE A 42 -6.72 2.04 -0.99
C ILE A 42 -7.92 2.31 -1.90
N SER A 43 -7.73 3.02 -3.03
CA SER A 43 -8.85 3.30 -3.94
C SER A 43 -9.44 2.01 -4.55
N ALA A 44 -8.59 1.05 -4.89
CA ALA A 44 -9.03 -0.27 -5.39
C ALA A 44 -9.80 -1.06 -4.33
N ALA A 45 -9.32 -1.11 -3.07
CA ALA A 45 -10.01 -1.78 -1.97
C ALA A 45 -11.37 -1.12 -1.67
N MET A 46 -11.42 0.21 -1.62
CA MET A 46 -12.64 0.95 -1.25
C MET A 46 -13.70 0.94 -2.34
N SER A 47 -13.29 0.95 -3.62
CA SER A 47 -14.20 0.84 -4.76
C SER A 47 -14.57 -0.61 -5.11
N TRP A 48 -13.94 -1.60 -4.45
CA TRP A 48 -14.21 -2.99 -4.70
C TRP A 48 -15.64 -3.37 -4.31
N LYS A 49 -16.24 -4.19 -5.17
CA LYS A 49 -17.57 -4.74 -5.03
C LYS A 49 -17.45 -6.26 -5.04
N PRO A 50 -17.52 -6.93 -3.88
CA PRO A 50 -17.45 -8.40 -3.81
C PRO A 50 -18.65 -9.10 -4.49
N ALA A 51 -19.75 -8.39 -4.70
CA ALA A 51 -20.92 -8.80 -5.50
C ALA A 51 -21.53 -7.57 -6.20
N ALA A 52 -22.62 -7.73 -6.96
CA ALA A 52 -23.33 -6.63 -7.65
C ALA A 52 -23.99 -5.58 -6.71
N GLY A 53 -23.62 -5.56 -5.42
CA GLY A 53 -24.12 -4.66 -4.40
C GLY A 53 -23.25 -3.41 -4.19
N GLN A 54 -23.21 -2.98 -2.94
CA GLN A 54 -22.53 -1.76 -2.49
C GLN A 54 -20.99 -1.93 -2.46
N THR A 55 -20.24 -0.82 -2.52
CA THR A 55 -18.78 -0.85 -2.37
C THR A 55 -18.37 -1.12 -0.93
N VAL A 56 -17.10 -1.51 -0.70
CA VAL A 56 -16.54 -1.61 0.67
C VAL A 56 -16.65 -0.26 1.39
N PHE A 57 -16.45 0.87 0.68
CA PHE A 57 -16.68 2.20 1.25
C PHE A 57 -18.12 2.37 1.73
N ASP A 58 -19.10 2.10 0.86
CA ASP A 58 -20.52 2.24 1.20
C ASP A 58 -20.91 1.32 2.36
N ALA A 59 -20.32 0.12 2.43
CA ALA A 59 -20.56 -0.83 3.50
C ALA A 59 -20.03 -0.37 4.85
N LEU A 60 -18.91 0.36 4.87
CA LEU A 60 -18.34 0.95 6.08
C LEU A 60 -19.06 2.25 6.44
N ALA A 61 -19.29 3.15 5.48
CA ALA A 61 -20.01 4.40 5.67
C ALA A 61 -21.46 4.18 6.12
N GLY A 62 -22.14 3.17 5.56
CA GLY A 62 -23.51 2.77 5.92
C GLY A 62 -23.68 2.26 7.35
N ARG A 63 -22.59 2.04 8.10
CA ARG A 63 -22.63 1.74 9.54
C ARG A 63 -22.90 2.98 10.41
N GLY A 64 -22.82 4.19 9.84
CA GLY A 64 -23.08 5.43 10.57
C GLY A 64 -22.00 5.75 11.63
N GLU A 65 -20.79 5.26 11.43
CA GLU A 65 -19.66 5.42 12.37
C GLU A 65 -18.69 6.53 11.98
N GLY A 66 -19.02 7.30 10.93
CA GLY A 66 -18.17 8.30 10.29
C GLY A 66 -17.44 7.75 9.06
N ASP A 67 -16.71 8.63 8.37
CA ASP A 67 -15.96 8.26 7.17
C ASP A 67 -14.83 7.27 7.52
N PRO A 68 -14.70 6.14 6.81
CA PRO A 68 -13.65 5.17 7.06
C PRO A 68 -12.28 5.77 6.75
N GLN A 69 -11.37 5.64 7.70
CA GLN A 69 -9.97 6.00 7.53
C GLN A 69 -9.20 4.77 7.07
N CYS A 70 -8.47 4.90 5.96
CA CYS A 70 -7.69 3.80 5.41
C CYS A 70 -6.23 4.17 5.26
N THR A 71 -5.36 3.19 5.52
CA THR A 71 -3.92 3.26 5.29
C THR A 71 -3.50 2.10 4.41
N GLY A 72 -2.46 2.32 3.61
CA GLY A 72 -1.90 1.34 2.69
C GLY A 72 -0.43 1.13 3.03
N LYS A 73 0.00 -0.13 3.10
CA LYS A 73 1.38 -0.51 3.35
C LYS A 73 1.83 -1.48 2.27
N VAL A 74 2.86 -1.09 1.51
CA VAL A 74 3.42 -1.93 0.45
C VAL A 74 4.16 -3.10 1.11
N MET A 75 3.70 -4.32 0.81
CA MET A 75 4.29 -5.57 1.32
C MET A 75 5.35 -6.09 0.35
N SER A 76 5.09 -5.97 -0.95
CA SER A 76 6.01 -6.36 -2.01
C SER A 76 5.90 -5.43 -3.21
N GLN A 77 6.96 -4.64 -3.46
CA GLN A 77 7.07 -3.79 -4.65
C GLN A 77 7.13 -4.61 -5.94
N LEU A 78 7.74 -5.80 -5.91
CA LEU A 78 7.88 -6.66 -7.09
C LEU A 78 6.55 -7.24 -7.56
N LEU A 79 5.71 -7.66 -6.61
CA LEU A 79 4.40 -8.26 -6.91
C LEU A 79 3.27 -7.23 -6.94
N GLY A 80 3.54 -5.98 -6.55
CA GLY A 80 2.51 -4.95 -6.34
C GLY A 80 1.53 -5.36 -5.23
N ASP A 81 1.99 -6.10 -4.22
CA ASP A 81 1.15 -6.55 -3.10
C ASP A 81 1.13 -5.47 -2.03
N VAL A 82 -0.06 -4.96 -1.76
CA VAL A 82 -0.30 -3.87 -0.83
C VAL A 82 -1.38 -4.28 0.16
N GLU A 83 -1.05 -4.14 1.44
CA GLU A 83 -1.98 -4.30 2.55
C GLU A 83 -2.71 -2.99 2.79
N VAL A 84 -4.03 -3.03 2.80
CA VAL A 84 -4.92 -1.89 3.07
C VAL A 84 -5.64 -2.16 4.36
N ARG A 85 -5.43 -1.30 5.36
CA ARG A 85 -6.12 -1.35 6.65
C ARG A 85 -7.06 -0.17 6.76
N CYS A 86 -8.34 -0.45 6.97
CA CYS A 86 -9.37 0.55 7.16
C CYS A 86 -9.98 0.44 8.57
N TRP A 87 -10.38 1.54 9.18
CA TRP A 87 -11.12 1.58 10.43
C TRP A 87 -12.11 2.74 10.42
N THR A 88 -13.10 2.69 11.31
CA THR A 88 -14.06 3.79 11.48
C THR A 88 -13.68 4.65 12.70
N PRO A 89 -13.99 5.95 12.71
CA PRO A 89 -13.71 6.83 13.85
C PRO A 89 -14.33 6.34 15.16
N LYS A 90 -15.50 5.70 15.10
CA LYS A 90 -16.20 5.16 16.27
C LYS A 90 -15.64 3.82 16.75
N GLN A 91 -14.99 3.05 15.87
CA GLN A 91 -14.34 1.78 16.20
C GLN A 91 -12.89 1.74 15.70
N PRO A 92 -11.99 2.58 16.25
CA PRO A 92 -10.60 2.63 15.81
C PRO A 92 -9.81 1.35 16.15
N ARG A 93 -10.34 0.51 17.04
CA ARG A 93 -9.74 -0.80 17.37
C ARG A 93 -10.16 -1.92 16.41
N THR A 94 -11.24 -1.71 15.65
CA THR A 94 -11.73 -2.69 14.68
C THR A 94 -11.17 -2.32 13.32
N GLU A 95 -10.09 -3.01 12.94
CA GLU A 95 -9.44 -2.81 11.66
C GLU A 95 -9.95 -3.84 10.65
N TYR A 96 -10.23 -3.40 9.44
CA TYR A 96 -10.59 -4.21 8.29
C TYR A 96 -9.38 -4.27 7.36
N GLU A 97 -8.82 -5.46 7.19
CA GLU A 97 -7.62 -5.66 6.40
C GLU A 97 -7.95 -6.27 5.03
N PHE A 98 -7.41 -5.66 3.98
CA PHE A 98 -7.55 -6.11 2.61
C PHE A 98 -6.19 -6.21 1.94
N ARG A 99 -5.91 -7.34 1.28
CA ARG A 99 -4.74 -7.51 0.41
C ARG A 99 -5.11 -7.20 -1.02
N VAL A 100 -4.47 -6.17 -1.56
CA VAL A 100 -4.69 -5.69 -2.93
C VAL A 100 -3.45 -5.97 -3.75
N LEU A 101 -3.63 -6.66 -4.87
CA LEU A 101 -2.60 -6.80 -5.89
C LEU A 101 -2.82 -5.73 -6.96
N LEU A 102 -1.82 -4.88 -7.16
CA LEU A 102 -1.85 -3.80 -8.16
C LEU A 102 -1.70 -4.29 -9.61
N ASP A 103 -1.74 -5.61 -9.83
CA ASP A 103 -1.74 -6.24 -11.16
C ASP A 103 -3.06 -6.01 -11.93
N GLY A 104 -4.11 -5.55 -11.24
CA GLY A 104 -5.44 -5.29 -11.81
C GLY A 104 -6.17 -6.54 -12.29
N ARG A 105 -5.59 -7.73 -12.09
CA ARG A 105 -6.16 -9.01 -12.51
C ARG A 105 -6.94 -9.67 -11.39
N ARG A 106 -6.51 -9.45 -10.15
CA ARG A 106 -7.09 -10.10 -8.97
C ARG A 106 -7.90 -9.10 -8.15
N PRO A 107 -9.12 -9.48 -7.72
CA PRO A 107 -9.87 -8.65 -6.79
C PRO A 107 -9.12 -8.55 -5.46
N PRO A 108 -9.31 -7.44 -4.71
CA PRO A 108 -8.91 -7.36 -3.32
C PRO A 108 -9.42 -8.57 -2.52
N ARG A 109 -8.62 -9.05 -1.58
CA ARG A 109 -8.97 -10.17 -0.69
C ARG A 109 -9.05 -9.67 0.74
N ALA A 110 -10.07 -10.09 1.48
CA ALA A 110 -10.09 -9.92 2.92
C ALA A 110 -8.92 -10.71 3.54
N ALA A 111 -8.24 -10.11 4.52
CA ALA A 111 -7.05 -10.68 5.14
C ALA A 111 -7.18 -10.85 6.67
N ASN A 112 -8.30 -10.43 7.25
CA ASN A 112 -8.63 -10.68 8.64
C ASN A 112 -10.12 -10.99 8.85
N ASP A 113 -10.46 -11.54 10.01
CA ASP A 113 -11.83 -11.98 10.34
C ASP A 113 -12.85 -10.85 10.21
N ALA A 114 -12.49 -9.62 10.59
CA ALA A 114 -13.38 -8.47 10.50
C ALA A 114 -13.72 -8.11 9.04
N ALA A 115 -12.72 -8.12 8.14
CA ALA A 115 -12.92 -7.90 6.72
C ALA A 115 -13.68 -9.06 6.07
N GLU A 116 -13.41 -10.31 6.45
CA GLU A 116 -14.14 -11.47 5.96
C GLU A 116 -15.62 -11.41 6.35
N GLN A 117 -15.92 -11.03 7.59
CA GLN A 117 -17.31 -10.83 8.05
C GLN A 117 -17.99 -9.70 7.30
N LEU A 118 -17.30 -8.58 7.05
CA LEU A 118 -17.83 -7.47 6.26
C LEU A 118 -18.17 -7.92 4.84
N VAL A 119 -17.21 -8.56 4.15
CA VAL A 119 -17.40 -9.06 2.79
C VAL A 119 -18.51 -10.12 2.75
N GLY A 120 -18.52 -11.04 3.71
CA GLY A 120 -19.57 -12.06 3.84
C GLY A 120 -20.96 -11.46 4.04
N ALA A 121 -21.08 -10.38 4.83
CA ALA A 121 -22.34 -9.66 4.98
C ALA A 121 -22.76 -8.92 3.70
N MET A 122 -21.81 -8.47 2.89
CA MET A 122 -22.08 -7.82 1.60
C MET A 122 -22.55 -8.81 0.53
N VAL A 123 -22.11 -10.07 0.57
CA VAL A 123 -22.50 -11.10 -0.41
C VAL A 123 -23.85 -11.73 -0.09
N ARG A 124 -24.25 -11.77 1.19
CA ARG A 124 -25.52 -12.38 1.64
C ARG A 124 -26.74 -11.46 1.49
N LYS A 125 -26.53 -10.18 1.20
CA LYS A 125 -27.59 -9.18 0.96
C LYS A 125 -27.94 -9.15 -0.52
#